data_AF-F3AI93-F1
#
_entry.id   AF-F3AI93-F1
#
_cell.length_a   1.000
_cell.length_b   1.000
_cell.length_c   1.000
_cell.angle_alpha   90.00
_cell.angle_beta   90.00
_cell.angle_gamma   90.00
#
_symmetry.space_group_name_H-M   'P 1'
#
loop_
_entity.id
_entity.type
_entity.pdbx_description
1 polymer ?
#
loop_
_entity_poly.entity_id
_entity_poly.type
_entity_poly.pdbx_seq_one_letter_code
_entity_poly.pdbx_strand_id
1 'polypeptide(L)'
;MTVPIRNALISLGIHLVAVFVMLVMLKWNIYSIVVGNIVFSLCMCILNAHSIQTAVGYHQEVKRTFLLPTMAAFLMGVVSYLVFKLFDVLIGGRVFPILFALVAAVGIYAVALILIGGLTEEELYAMPKGDMLVKIFRKLHLMKG
;
A
#
# COMPACT_ATOMS: atom_id res chain seq x y z
N MET A 1 3.93 20.01 24.54
CA MET A 1 4.51 19.10 23.51
C MET A 1 3.52 18.99 22.36
N THR A 2 3.99 19.01 21.11
CA THR A 2 3.08 18.85 19.97
C THR A 2 2.50 17.43 19.98
N VAL A 3 1.24 17.29 19.56
CA VAL A 3 0.51 16.01 19.56
C VAL A 3 1.27 14.89 18.82
N PRO A 4 1.94 15.15 17.67
CA PRO A 4 2.73 14.12 16.98
C PRO A 4 3.90 13.57 17.82
N ILE A 5 4.57 14.41 18.62
CA ILE A 5 5.71 13.98 19.44
C ILE A 5 5.23 13.05 20.56
N ARG A 6 4.09 13.35 21.18
CA ARG A 6 3.50 12.46 22.20
C ARG A 6 3.15 11.08 21.62
N ASN A 7 2.57 11.06 20.43
CA ASN A 7 2.21 9.81 19.76
C ASN A 7 3.44 8.99 19.35
N ALA A 8 4.50 9.67 18.89
CA ALA A 8 5.76 9.04 18.56
C ALA A 8 6.41 8.38 19.80
N LEU A 9 6.38 9.04 20.95
CA LEU A 9 6.90 8.48 22.21
C LEU A 9 6.11 7.24 22.67
N ILE A 10 4.78 7.28 22.60
CA ILE A 10 3.95 6.12 22.95
C ILE A 10 4.22 4.95 21.99
N SER A 11 4.29 5.23 20.69
CA SER A 11 4.58 4.20 19.67
C SER A 11 5.97 3.60 19.87
N LEU A 12 6.97 4.41 20.25
CA LEU A 12 8.32 3.95 20.55
C LEU A 12 8.35 3.04 21.78
N GLY A 13 7.58 3.37 22.82
CA GLY A 13 7.42 2.50 23.98
C GLY A 13 6.86 1.13 23.61
N ILE A 14 5.78 1.10 22.81
CA ILE A 14 5.18 -0.15 22.31
C ILE A 14 6.18 -0.94 21.46
N HIS A 15 6.94 -0.27 20.59
CA HIS A 15 7.96 -0.89 19.77
C HIS A 15 9.03 -1.60 20.61
N LEU A 16 9.57 -0.93 21.63
CA LEU A 16 10.61 -1.51 22.49
C LEU A 16 10.10 -2.75 23.22
N VAL A 17 8.88 -2.71 23.75
CA VAL A 17 8.25 -3.86 24.42
C VAL A 17 8.02 -5.01 23.42
N ALA A 18 7.50 -4.72 22.23
CA ALA A 18 7.24 -5.73 21.21
C ALA A 18 8.52 -6.40 20.73
N VAL A 19 9.56 -5.62 20.41
CA VAL A 19 10.87 -6.15 20.00
C VAL A 19 11.49 -6.99 21.11
N PHE A 20 11.43 -6.54 22.37
CA PHE A 20 11.96 -7.30 23.50
C PHE A 20 11.27 -8.67 23.64
N VAL A 21 9.93 -8.71 23.58
CA VAL A 21 9.16 -9.96 23.66
C VAL A 21 9.51 -10.89 22.47
N MET A 22 9.52 -10.35 21.24
CA MET A 22 9.83 -11.14 20.05
C MET A 22 11.27 -11.70 20.06
N LEU A 23 12.22 -10.90 20.55
CA LEU A 23 13.62 -11.27 20.57
C LEU A 23 13.93 -12.27 21.70
N VAL A 24 13.43 -12.03 22.92
CA VAL A 24 13.76 -12.83 24.10
C VAL A 24 12.87 -14.06 24.23
N MET A 25 11.56 -13.92 24.06
CA MET A 25 10.62 -15.04 24.24
C MET A 25 10.48 -15.89 22.98
N LEU A 26 10.27 -15.25 21.82
CA LEU A 26 10.03 -15.97 20.56
C LEU A 26 11.32 -16.36 19.82
N LYS A 27 12.48 -15.80 20.22
CA LYS A 27 13.80 -16.04 19.59
C LYS A 27 13.83 -15.74 18.09
N TRP A 28 13.07 -14.74 17.66
CA TRP A 28 12.96 -14.36 16.25
C TRP A 28 14.20 -13.63 15.69
N ASN A 29 15.21 -13.37 16.53
CA ASN A 29 16.49 -12.78 16.15
C ASN A 29 16.26 -11.53 15.26
N ILE A 30 16.76 -11.52 14.02
CA ILE A 30 16.62 -10.40 13.06
C ILE A 30 15.15 -10.12 12.69
N TYR A 31 14.28 -11.13 12.63
CA TYR A 31 12.87 -10.94 12.28
C TYR A 31 12.13 -10.08 13.31
N SER A 32 12.57 -10.09 14.57
CA SER A 32 12.01 -9.24 15.64
C SER A 32 12.09 -7.75 15.29
N ILE A 33 13.17 -7.32 14.63
CA ILE A 33 13.38 -5.92 14.25
C ILE A 33 12.44 -5.54 13.10
N VAL A 34 12.28 -6.42 12.11
CA VAL A 34 11.39 -6.19 10.96
C VAL A 34 9.94 -6.07 11.44
N VAL A 35 9.47 -7.03 12.23
CA VAL A 35 8.11 -7.02 12.76
C VAL A 35 7.92 -5.87 13.74
N GLY A 36 8.92 -5.57 14.58
CA GLY A 36 8.90 -4.42 15.47
C GLY A 36 8.70 -3.10 14.73
N ASN A 37 9.38 -2.89 13.60
CA ASN A 37 9.19 -1.69 12.77
C ASN A 37 7.78 -1.62 12.18
N ILE A 38 7.21 -2.75 11.75
CA ILE A 38 5.82 -2.81 11.29
C ILE A 38 4.86 -2.40 12.41
N VAL A 39 5.03 -2.95 13.62
CA VAL A 39 4.22 -2.58 14.79
C VAL A 39 4.37 -1.10 15.12
N PHE A 40 5.59 -0.56 15.09
CA PHE A 40 5.85 0.86 15.33
C PHE A 40 5.11 1.75 14.33
N SER A 41 5.25 1.48 13.03
CA SER A 41 4.57 2.24 11.97
C SER A 41 3.05 2.15 12.11
N LEU A 42 2.50 0.97 12.42
CA LEU A 42 1.07 0.79 12.64
C LEU A 42 0.57 1.59 13.84
N CYS A 43 1.24 1.51 14.99
CA CYS A 43 0.91 2.30 16.18
C CYS A 43 0.95 3.80 15.87
N MET A 44 1.99 4.28 15.18
CA MET A 44 2.12 5.68 14.79
C MET A 44 0.95 6.11 13.91
N CYS A 45 0.60 5.32 12.88
CA CYS A 45 -0.53 5.61 11.99
C CYS A 45 -1.85 5.70 12.76
N ILE A 46 -2.13 4.76 13.67
CA ILE A 46 -3.37 4.72 14.45
C ILE A 46 -3.46 5.93 15.40
N LEU A 47 -2.40 6.20 16.18
CA LEU A 47 -2.40 7.31 17.13
C LEU A 47 -2.51 8.67 16.43
N ASN A 48 -1.84 8.82 15.27
CA ASN A 48 -1.94 10.04 14.48
C ASN A 48 -3.33 10.19 13.85
N ALA A 49 -3.91 9.14 13.29
CA ALA A 49 -5.27 9.17 12.75
C ALA A 49 -6.30 9.57 13.83
N HIS A 50 -6.21 8.98 15.01
CA HIS A 50 -7.07 9.33 16.16
C HIS A 50 -6.90 10.80 16.57
N SER A 51 -5.67 11.30 16.56
CA SER A 51 -5.38 12.71 16.88
C SER A 51 -5.98 13.66 15.86
N ILE A 52 -5.94 13.33 14.57
CA ILE A 52 -6.56 14.11 13.48
C ILE A 52 -8.09 14.10 13.63
N GLN A 53 -8.68 12.94 13.90
CA GLN A 53 -10.12 12.81 14.13
C GLN A 53 -10.58 13.68 15.32
N THR A 54 -9.83 13.69 16.42
CA THR A 54 -10.16 14.48 17.60
C THR A 54 -10.00 15.98 17.36
N ALA A 55 -8.99 16.39 16.58
CA ALA A 55 -8.68 17.80 16.35
C ALA A 55 -9.57 18.48 15.29
N VAL A 56 -9.93 17.76 14.23
CA VAL A 56 -10.61 18.33 13.05
C VAL A 56 -11.97 17.66 12.79
N GLY A 57 -12.34 16.61 13.54
CA GLY A 57 -13.59 15.86 13.32
C GLY A 57 -13.58 15.01 12.04
N TYR A 58 -12.41 14.78 11.45
CA TYR A 58 -12.27 14.05 10.18
C TYR A 58 -12.76 12.60 10.30
N HIS A 59 -13.62 12.19 9.37
CA HIS A 59 -14.07 10.81 9.23
C HIS A 59 -13.27 10.14 8.10
N GLN A 60 -12.44 9.17 8.46
CA GLN A 60 -11.61 8.45 7.50
C GLN A 60 -12.49 7.73 6.47
N GLU A 61 -12.25 7.95 5.18
CA GLU A 61 -12.94 7.24 4.10
C GLU A 61 -12.41 5.81 3.95
N VAL A 62 -12.76 4.93 4.89
CA VAL A 62 -12.20 3.57 4.99
C VAL A 62 -12.32 2.79 3.68
N LYS A 63 -13.46 2.94 2.97
CA LYS A 63 -13.70 2.27 1.70
C LYS A 63 -12.69 2.72 0.64
N ARG A 64 -12.61 4.02 0.35
CA ARG A 64 -11.76 4.55 -0.72
C ARG A 64 -10.27 4.48 -0.38
N THR A 65 -9.90 4.73 0.87
CA THR A 65 -8.47 4.76 1.25
C THR A 65 -7.88 3.37 1.48
N PHE A 66 -8.66 2.40 1.97
CA PHE A 66 -8.11 1.09 2.34
C PHE A 66 -8.71 -0.05 1.52
N LEU A 67 -10.03 -0.14 1.43
CA LEU A 67 -10.67 -1.32 0.83
C LEU A 67 -10.39 -1.41 -0.68
N LEU A 68 -10.60 -0.32 -1.41
CA LEU A 68 -10.41 -0.28 -2.86
C LEU A 68 -8.93 -0.51 -3.26
N PRO A 69 -7.95 0.18 -2.67
CA PRO A 69 -6.53 -0.10 -2.93
C PRO A 69 -6.11 -1.52 -2.54
N THR A 70 -6.65 -2.07 -1.45
CA THR A 70 -6.36 -3.45 -1.03
C THR A 70 -6.88 -4.48 -2.04
N MET A 71 -8.09 -4.27 -2.57
CA MET A 71 -8.64 -5.12 -3.62
C MET A 71 -7.83 -5.03 -4.92
N ALA A 72 -7.42 -3.82 -5.31
CA ALA A 72 -6.54 -3.61 -6.47
C ALA A 72 -5.18 -4.29 -6.27
N ALA A 73 -4.58 -4.18 -5.08
CA ALA A 73 -3.32 -4.82 -4.73
C ALA A 73 -3.44 -6.36 -4.72
N PHE A 74 -4.57 -6.90 -4.27
CA PHE A 74 -4.83 -8.34 -4.33
C PHE A 74 -4.90 -8.84 -5.77
N LEU A 75 -5.66 -8.16 -6.65
CA LEU A 75 -5.74 -8.52 -8.06
C LEU A 75 -4.36 -8.43 -8.75
N MET A 76 -3.61 -7.37 -8.48
CA MET A 76 -2.23 -7.21 -8.94
C MET A 76 -1.35 -8.39 -8.48
N GLY A 77 -1.45 -8.79 -7.21
CA GLY A 77 -0.70 -9.93 -6.65
C GLY A 77 -0.99 -11.23 -7.38
N VAL A 78 -2.27 -11.54 -7.61
CA VAL A 78 -2.69 -12.75 -8.33
C VAL A 78 -2.14 -12.75 -9.76
N VAL A 79 -2.31 -11.67 -10.51
CA VAL A 79 -1.89 -11.66 -11.92
C VAL A 79 -0.37 -11.62 -12.06
N SER A 80 0.34 -10.86 -11.23
CA SER A 80 1.81 -10.84 -11.25
C SER A 80 2.42 -12.20 -10.93
N TYR A 81 1.81 -12.97 -10.01
CA TYR A 81 2.21 -14.35 -9.75
C TYR A 81 2.02 -15.26 -10.97
N LEU A 82 0.88 -15.15 -11.66
CA LEU A 82 0.60 -15.91 -12.87
C LEU A 82 1.57 -15.56 -14.00
N VAL A 83 1.83 -14.27 -14.22
CA VAL A 83 2.80 -13.79 -15.21
C VAL A 83 4.19 -14.31 -14.87
N PHE A 84 4.63 -14.17 -13.61
CA PHE A 84 5.92 -14.70 -13.17
C PHE A 84 6.03 -16.20 -13.46
N LYS A 85 5.04 -17.00 -13.07
CA LYS A 85 5.03 -18.45 -13.30
C LYS A 85 5.06 -18.82 -14.78
N LEU A 86 4.32 -18.10 -15.62
CA LEU A 86 4.28 -18.34 -17.05
C LEU A 86 5.67 -18.11 -17.68
N PHE A 87 6.30 -16.97 -17.37
CA PHE A 87 7.62 -16.63 -17.92
C PHE A 87 8.78 -17.44 -17.32
N ASP A 88 8.67 -17.84 -16.05
CA ASP A 88 9.62 -18.75 -15.39
C ASP A 88 9.68 -20.11 -16.09
N VAL A 89 8.52 -20.64 -16.52
CA VAL A 89 8.43 -21.91 -17.26
C VAL A 89 8.89 -21.77 -18.72
N LEU A 90 8.58 -20.65 -19.39
CA LEU A 90 8.87 -20.45 -20.81
C LEU A 90 10.34 -20.13 -21.10
N ILE A 91 10.92 -19.16 -20.39
CA ILE A 91 12.24 -18.60 -20.71
C ILE A 91 13.31 -19.17 -19.78
N GLY A 92 12.93 -19.53 -18.55
CA GLY A 92 13.86 -19.88 -17.49
C GLY A 92 14.71 -18.70 -17.02
N GLY A 93 15.34 -18.86 -15.85
CA GLY A 93 16.16 -17.82 -15.22
C GLY A 93 15.37 -16.85 -14.34
N ARG A 94 16.06 -16.08 -13.48
CA ARG A 94 15.41 -15.28 -12.44
C ARG A 94 15.08 -13.85 -12.87
N VAL A 95 15.91 -13.22 -13.70
CA VAL A 95 15.86 -11.77 -13.91
C VAL A 95 14.73 -11.38 -14.87
N PHE A 96 14.62 -12.03 -16.02
CA PHE A 96 13.62 -11.68 -17.04
C PHE A 96 12.18 -11.93 -16.58
N PRO A 97 11.82 -13.08 -15.98
CA PRO A 97 10.45 -13.30 -15.48
C PRO A 97 10.03 -12.29 -14.42
N ILE A 98 10.96 -11.89 -13.53
CA ILE A 98 10.71 -10.86 -12.52
C ILE A 98 10.45 -9.50 -13.17
N LEU A 99 11.26 -9.11 -14.16
CA LEU A 99 11.08 -7.84 -14.88
C LEU A 99 9.72 -7.76 -15.58
N PHE A 100 9.31 -8.81 -16.29
CA PHE A 100 8.00 -8.85 -16.95
C PHE A 100 6.86 -8.85 -15.94
N ALA A 101 6.97 -9.61 -14.85
CA ALA A 101 5.99 -9.61 -13.77
C ALA A 101 5.86 -8.24 -13.10
N LEU A 102 6.97 -7.52 -12.92
CA LEU A 102 6.97 -6.18 -12.33
C LEU A 102 6.26 -5.17 -13.24
N VAL A 103 6.58 -5.14 -14.53
CA VAL A 103 5.93 -4.23 -15.49
C VAL A 103 4.44 -4.52 -15.59
N ALA A 104 4.06 -5.80 -15.63
CA ALA A 104 2.66 -6.21 -15.61
C ALA A 104 1.96 -5.77 -14.30
N ALA A 105 2.59 -5.94 -13.14
CA ALA A 105 2.03 -5.54 -11.85
C ALA A 105 1.72 -4.03 -11.81
N VAL A 106 2.64 -3.18 -12.26
CA VAL A 106 2.44 -1.72 -12.30
C VAL A 106 1.24 -1.36 -13.17
N GLY A 107 1.15 -1.93 -14.37
CA GLY A 107 0.02 -1.69 -15.29
C GLY A 107 -1.31 -2.17 -14.72
N ILE A 108 -1.33 -3.36 -14.12
CA ILE A 108 -2.54 -3.97 -13.57
C ILE A 108 -3.03 -3.21 -12.35
N TYR A 109 -2.14 -2.77 -11.47
CA TYR A 109 -2.55 -1.96 -10.32
C TYR A 109 -3.19 -0.66 -10.77
N ALA A 110 -2.57 0.05 -11.72
CA ALA A 110 -3.13 1.30 -12.24
C ALA A 110 -4.52 1.09 -12.88
N VAL A 111 -4.68 0.06 -13.70
CA VAL A 111 -5.97 -0.26 -14.35
C VAL A 111 -7.01 -0.72 -13.32
N ALA A 112 -6.64 -1.62 -12.41
CA ALA A 112 -7.54 -2.18 -11.39
C ALA A 112 -8.06 -1.09 -10.44
N LEU A 113 -7.18 -0.17 -10.01
CA LEU A 113 -7.55 0.91 -9.10
C LEU A 113 -8.58 1.85 -9.74
N ILE A 114 -8.44 2.15 -11.03
CA ILE A 114 -9.40 2.99 -11.77
C ILE A 114 -10.71 2.24 -12.03
N LEU A 115 -10.63 0.98 -12.43
CA LEU A 115 -11.81 0.17 -12.75
C LEU A 115 -12.68 -0.12 -11.52
N ILE A 116 -12.07 -0.26 -10.35
CA ILE A 116 -12.78 -0.42 -9.07
C ILE A 116 -13.32 0.94 -8.55
N GLY A 117 -12.97 2.07 -9.17
CA GLY A 117 -13.40 3.41 -8.78
C GLY A 117 -12.64 3.97 -7.57
N GLY A 118 -11.39 3.53 -7.39
CA GLY A 118 -10.51 3.97 -6.31
C GLY A 118 -10.01 5.39 -6.44
N LEU A 119 -10.17 6.00 -7.63
CA LEU A 119 -9.72 7.36 -7.94
C LEU A 119 -10.74 8.03 -8.86
N THR A 120 -11.13 9.26 -8.57
CA THR A 120 -12.03 10.07 -9.41
C THR A 120 -11.27 10.74 -10.55
N GLU A 121 -12.01 11.20 -11.57
CA GLU A 121 -11.40 12.00 -12.65
C GLU A 121 -10.75 13.27 -12.08
N GLU A 122 -11.42 13.95 -11.15
CA GLU A 122 -10.93 15.16 -10.49
C GLU A 122 -9.62 14.91 -9.73
N GLU A 123 -9.54 13.78 -9.00
CA GLU A 123 -8.32 13.36 -8.32
C GLU A 123 -7.20 13.03 -9.30
N LEU A 124 -7.52 12.45 -10.47
CA LEU A 124 -6.55 12.23 -11.55
C LEU A 124 -6.02 13.55 -12.10
N TYR A 125 -6.89 14.53 -12.35
CA TYR A 125 -6.52 15.85 -12.86
C TYR A 125 -5.66 16.66 -11.89
N ALA A 126 -5.85 16.47 -10.57
CA ALA A 126 -5.02 17.08 -9.55
C ALA A 126 -3.58 16.52 -9.51
N MET A 127 -3.33 15.35 -10.11
CA MET A 127 -2.00 14.74 -10.15
C MET A 127 -1.11 15.36 -11.25
N PRO A 128 0.22 15.43 -11.03
CA PRO A 128 1.15 15.82 -12.09
C PRO A 128 1.04 14.85 -13.28
N LYS A 129 0.82 15.39 -14.48
CA LYS A 129 0.51 14.62 -15.72
C LYS A 129 -0.84 13.89 -15.70
N GLY A 130 -1.76 14.28 -14.83
CA GLY A 130 -3.13 13.79 -14.76
C GLY A 130 -3.86 13.79 -16.10
N ASP A 131 -3.75 14.88 -16.85
CA ASP A 131 -4.36 15.01 -18.19
C ASP A 131 -3.94 13.91 -19.16
N MET A 132 -2.68 13.49 -19.11
CA MET A 132 -2.16 12.41 -19.96
C MET A 132 -2.73 11.06 -19.53
N LEU A 133 -2.82 10.81 -18.22
CA LEU A 133 -3.40 9.60 -17.66
C LEU A 133 -4.88 9.47 -18.04
N VAL A 134 -5.68 10.52 -17.84
CA VAL A 134 -7.11 10.52 -18.22
C VAL A 134 -7.29 10.21 -19.70
N LYS A 135 -6.47 10.80 -20.59
CA LYS A 135 -6.52 10.51 -22.04
C LYS A 135 -6.25 9.04 -22.35
N ILE A 136 -5.28 8.42 -21.69
CA ILE A 136 -4.95 6.99 -21.87
C ILE A 136 -6.12 6.13 -21.38
N PHE A 137 -6.62 6.37 -20.17
CA PHE A 137 -7.70 5.57 -19.59
C PHE A 137 -9.03 5.73 -20.33
N ARG A 138 -9.33 6.93 -20.84
CA ARG A 138 -10.48 7.18 -21.72
C ARG A 138 -10.33 6.45 -23.06
N LYS A 139 -9.13 6.44 -23.65
CA LYS A 139 -8.84 5.68 -24.89
C LYS A 139 -8.98 4.16 -24.70
N LEU A 140 -8.75 3.67 -23.49
CA LEU A 140 -8.94 2.27 -23.11
C LEU A 140 -10.39 1.96 -22.68
N HIS A 141 -11.33 2.92 -22.78
CA HIS A 141 -12.72 2.82 -22.31
C HIS A 141 -12.87 2.41 -20.83
N LEU A 142 -11.83 2.65 -20.01
CA LEU A 142 -11.81 2.29 -18.59
C LEU A 142 -12.52 3.32 -17.70
N MET A 143 -12.77 4.52 -18.24
CA MET A 143 -13.48 5.61 -17.57
C MET A 143 -14.71 5.95 -18.41
N LYS A 144 -15.91 5.82 -17.83
CA LYS A 144 -17.13 6.38 -18.42
C LYS A 144 -17.08 7.89 -18.14
N GLY A 145 -17.00 8.66 -19.22
CA GLY A 145 -17.07 10.12 -19.17
C GLY A 145 -18.42 10.63 -18.70
#